data_AF-H6V5X2-F1
#
_entry.id   AF-H6V5X2-F1
#
_cell.length_a   1.000
_cell.length_b   1.000
_cell.length_c   1.000
_cell.angle_alpha   90.00
_cell.angle_beta   90.00
_cell.angle_gamma   90.00
#
_symmetry.space_group_name_H-M   'P 1'
#
loop_
_entity.id
_entity.type
_entity.pdbx_description
1 polymer ?
#
loop_
_entity_poly.entity_id
_entity_poly.type
_entity_poly.pdbx_seq_one_letter_code
_entity_poly.pdbx_strand_id
1 'polypeptide(L)'
;RAVKRQTQQGAGANDEELYLLALVAKEDAKDDKKCKEKLDKYCEALDNAKIKAENVYEKLKTFCKNGKAEGKCTELKDKVQEKCTTFKTKLQTAAGKGISDLTDDDCKENERQCLFLEG
;
A
#
# COMPACT_ATOMS: atom_id res chain seq x y z
N ARG A 1 -2.84 19.01 20.96
CA ARG A 1 -3.63 19.42 19.77
C ARG A 1 -3.96 18.16 18.98
N ALA A 2 -5.22 17.74 18.94
CA ALA A 2 -5.66 16.64 18.09
C ALA A 2 -5.61 17.12 16.63
N VAL A 3 -4.75 16.49 15.82
CA VAL A 3 -4.66 16.80 14.40
C VAL A 3 -5.86 16.16 13.72
N LYS A 4 -6.87 16.98 13.41
CA LYS A 4 -7.96 16.61 12.51
C LYS A 4 -7.33 16.26 11.15
N ARG A 5 -7.28 14.97 10.81
CA ARG A 5 -7.04 14.54 9.43
C ARG A 5 -8.24 15.02 8.62
N GLN A 6 -8.04 16.05 7.80
CA GLN A 6 -8.97 16.36 6.72
C GLN A 6 -8.81 15.23 5.70
N THR A 7 -9.72 14.25 5.76
CA THR A 7 -9.90 13.28 4.68
C THR A 7 -10.44 14.05 3.48
N GLN A 8 -9.54 14.46 2.60
CA GLN A 8 -9.90 15.00 1.30
C GLN A 8 -10.59 13.86 0.53
N GLN A 9 -11.89 14.04 0.25
CA GLN A 9 -12.67 13.17 -0.62
C GLN A 9 -12.11 13.29 -2.05
N GLY A 10 -11.12 12.46 -2.35
CA GLY A 10 -10.56 12.31 -3.69
C GLY A 10 -9.75 11.03 -3.72
N ALA A 11 -10.25 9.99 -4.38
CA ALA A 11 -9.60 8.68 -4.61
C ALA A 11 -9.09 7.88 -3.38
N GLY A 12 -9.04 8.44 -2.17
CA GLY A 12 -8.25 7.93 -1.04
C GLY A 12 -8.85 6.79 -0.22
N ALA A 13 -10.16 6.57 -0.25
CA ALA A 13 -10.79 5.53 0.59
C ALA A 13 -10.47 4.09 0.13
N ASN A 14 -10.12 3.90 -1.15
CA ASN A 14 -9.68 2.60 -1.68
C ASN A 14 -8.18 2.39 -1.55
N ASP A 15 -7.42 3.48 -1.45
CA ASP A 15 -5.96 3.40 -1.35
C ASP A 15 -5.55 2.88 0.04
N GLU A 16 -6.15 3.31 1.15
CA GLU A 16 -5.72 2.86 2.51
C GLU A 16 -5.74 1.33 2.72
N GLU A 17 -6.71 0.63 2.12
CA GLU A 17 -6.75 -0.84 2.14
C GLU A 17 -5.58 -1.42 1.34
N LEU A 18 -5.34 -0.91 0.15
CA LEU A 18 -4.22 -1.31 -0.71
C LEU A 18 -2.87 -1.03 -0.06
N TYR A 19 -2.70 0.09 0.64
CA TYR A 19 -1.51 0.40 1.43
C TYR A 19 -1.27 -0.66 2.50
N LEU A 20 -2.30 -1.04 3.26
CA LEU A 20 -2.19 -2.06 4.29
C LEU A 20 -1.89 -3.44 3.70
N LEU A 21 -2.54 -3.82 2.60
CA LEU A 21 -2.28 -5.10 1.94
C LEU A 21 -0.89 -5.13 1.30
N ALA A 22 -0.42 -4.01 0.73
CA ALA A 22 0.96 -3.86 0.27
C ALA A 22 1.93 -4.11 1.42
N LEU A 23 1.77 -3.39 2.54
CA LEU A 23 2.60 -3.53 3.76
C LEU A 23 2.73 -4.97 4.29
N VAL A 24 1.68 -5.78 4.10
CA VAL A 24 1.66 -7.19 4.51
C VAL A 24 2.29 -8.09 3.44
N ALA A 25 1.95 -7.90 2.18
CA ALA A 25 2.38 -8.73 1.07
C ALA A 25 3.79 -8.40 0.56
N LYS A 26 4.28 -7.17 0.73
CA LYS A 26 5.61 -6.75 0.29
C LYS A 26 5.86 -7.06 -1.19
N GLU A 27 7.07 -7.48 -1.51
CA GLU A 27 7.45 -8.00 -2.82
C GLU A 27 6.63 -9.21 -3.28
N ASP A 28 6.03 -9.97 -2.34
CA ASP A 28 5.17 -11.11 -2.68
C ASP A 28 3.85 -10.67 -3.32
N ALA A 29 3.48 -9.38 -3.25
CA ALA A 29 2.36 -8.82 -4.02
C ALA A 29 2.50 -9.02 -5.54
N LYS A 30 3.71 -9.26 -6.05
CA LYS A 30 3.97 -9.49 -7.49
C LYS A 30 3.56 -10.89 -7.96
N ASP A 31 3.41 -11.82 -7.03
CA ASP A 31 3.03 -13.21 -7.26
C ASP A 31 1.73 -13.51 -6.54
N ASP A 32 0.65 -13.74 -7.29
CA ASP A 32 -0.70 -13.91 -6.75
C ASP A 32 -0.78 -15.04 -5.71
N LYS A 33 0.00 -16.12 -5.88
CA LYS A 33 0.02 -17.24 -4.93
C LYS A 33 0.73 -16.84 -3.64
N LYS A 34 1.92 -16.23 -3.72
CA LYS A 34 2.64 -15.79 -2.52
C LYS A 34 1.92 -14.66 -1.79
N CYS A 35 1.34 -13.73 -2.53
CA CYS A 35 0.48 -12.69 -1.98
C CYS A 35 -0.64 -13.30 -1.14
N LYS A 36 -1.38 -14.28 -1.70
CA LYS A 36 -2.45 -14.97 -0.98
C LYS A 36 -1.93 -15.64 0.30
N GLU A 37 -0.83 -16.38 0.20
CA GLU A 37 -0.21 -17.04 1.37
C GLU A 37 0.18 -16.03 2.46
N LYS A 38 0.67 -14.84 2.11
CA LYS A 38 1.03 -13.77 3.07
C LYS A 38 -0.19 -13.17 3.74
N LEU A 39 -1.22 -12.84 2.96
CA LEU A 39 -2.42 -12.22 3.49
C LEU A 39 -3.22 -13.21 4.36
N ASP A 40 -3.26 -14.48 4.01
CA ASP A 40 -3.89 -15.53 4.82
C ASP A 40 -3.14 -15.71 6.16
N LYS A 41 -1.79 -15.82 6.12
CA LYS A 41 -0.95 -15.87 7.34
C LYS A 41 -1.14 -14.64 8.24
N TYR A 42 -1.35 -13.48 7.65
CA TYR A 42 -1.63 -12.27 8.41
C TYR A 42 -2.97 -12.35 9.14
N CYS A 43 -4.03 -12.79 8.47
CA CYS A 43 -5.32 -13.03 9.11
C CYS A 43 -5.23 -14.09 10.23
N GLU A 44 -4.51 -15.20 10.00
CA GLU A 44 -4.24 -16.22 11.03
C GLU A 44 -3.46 -15.64 12.22
N ALA A 45 -2.44 -14.81 11.98
CA ALA A 45 -1.67 -14.17 13.04
C ALA A 45 -2.54 -13.24 13.90
N LEU A 46 -3.45 -12.50 13.28
CA LEU A 46 -4.44 -11.67 14.00
C LEU A 46 -5.35 -12.53 14.88
N ASP A 47 -5.88 -13.63 14.34
CA ASP A 47 -6.75 -14.54 15.08
C ASP A 47 -6.04 -15.22 16.25
N ASN A 48 -4.81 -15.73 16.02
CA ASN A 48 -3.96 -16.31 17.06
C ASN A 48 -3.62 -15.31 18.18
N ALA A 49 -3.45 -14.04 17.83
CA ALA A 49 -3.25 -12.96 18.78
C ALA A 49 -4.55 -12.49 19.48
N LYS A 50 -5.70 -13.10 19.17
CA LYS A 50 -7.04 -12.69 19.61
C LYS A 50 -7.36 -11.23 19.25
N ILE A 51 -6.77 -10.74 18.17
CA ILE A 51 -7.02 -9.40 17.62
C ILE A 51 -8.09 -9.52 16.54
N LYS A 52 -9.22 -8.83 16.74
CA LYS A 52 -10.23 -8.75 15.69
C LYS A 52 -9.67 -7.93 14.53
N ALA A 53 -9.74 -8.46 13.31
CA ALA A 53 -9.27 -7.78 12.10
C ALA A 53 -9.85 -6.37 11.92
N GLU A 54 -11.13 -6.17 12.29
CA GLU A 54 -11.81 -4.85 12.28
C GLU A 54 -11.17 -3.81 13.21
N ASN A 55 -10.45 -4.24 14.26
CA ASN A 55 -9.73 -3.33 15.16
C ASN A 55 -8.43 -2.82 14.54
N VAL A 56 -7.86 -3.54 13.56
CA VAL A 56 -6.70 -3.06 12.81
C VAL A 56 -7.19 -2.15 11.68
N TYR A 57 -8.13 -2.64 10.88
CA TYR A 57 -8.76 -1.86 9.82
C TYR A 57 -10.11 -2.48 9.46
N GLU A 58 -11.15 -1.65 9.39
CA GLU A 58 -12.54 -2.13 9.24
C GLU A 58 -12.70 -3.08 8.03
N LYS A 59 -12.04 -2.77 6.90
CA LYS A 59 -12.15 -3.58 5.68
C LYS A 59 -11.46 -4.94 5.77
N LEU A 60 -10.51 -5.13 6.70
CA LEU A 60 -9.88 -6.44 6.92
C LEU A 60 -10.86 -7.48 7.44
N LYS A 61 -11.94 -7.06 8.12
CA LYS A 61 -13.00 -7.99 8.55
C LYS A 61 -13.59 -8.76 7.38
N THR A 62 -13.90 -8.05 6.30
CA THR A 62 -14.51 -8.63 5.10
C THR A 62 -13.49 -9.47 4.33
N PHE A 63 -12.24 -9.04 4.34
CA PHE A 63 -11.12 -9.76 3.73
C PHE A 63 -10.86 -11.11 4.43
N CYS A 64 -10.53 -11.08 5.73
CA CYS A 64 -10.15 -12.27 6.50
C CYS A 64 -11.28 -13.28 6.68
N LYS A 65 -12.56 -12.89 6.51
CA LYS A 65 -13.71 -13.80 6.67
C LYS A 65 -14.16 -14.49 5.39
N ASN A 66 -13.89 -13.93 4.21
CA ASN A 66 -14.54 -14.36 2.97
C ASN A 66 -13.60 -14.99 1.92
N GLY A 67 -12.34 -15.26 2.24
CA GLY A 67 -11.41 -15.89 1.29
C GLY A 67 -11.23 -15.12 -0.04
N LYS A 68 -11.55 -13.81 -0.05
CA LYS A 68 -11.48 -12.92 -1.24
C LYS A 68 -10.04 -12.49 -1.56
N ALA A 69 -9.04 -13.24 -1.11
CA ALA A 69 -7.64 -12.92 -1.25
C ALA A 69 -7.20 -12.84 -2.73
N GLU A 70 -7.77 -13.69 -3.59
CA GLU A 70 -7.32 -13.83 -4.98
C GLU A 70 -7.59 -12.56 -5.81
N GLY A 71 -8.84 -12.05 -5.81
CA GLY A 71 -9.15 -10.79 -6.50
C GLY A 71 -8.44 -9.57 -5.91
N LYS A 72 -8.11 -9.61 -4.62
CA LYS A 72 -7.36 -8.55 -3.94
C LYS A 72 -5.87 -8.56 -4.28
N CYS A 73 -5.28 -9.74 -4.47
CA CYS A 73 -3.89 -9.87 -4.90
C CYS A 73 -3.68 -9.38 -6.33
N THR A 74 -4.60 -9.69 -7.25
CA THR A 74 -4.55 -9.15 -8.62
C THR A 74 -4.70 -7.61 -8.61
N GLU A 75 -5.68 -7.07 -7.88
CA GLU A 75 -5.85 -5.61 -7.73
C GLU A 75 -4.60 -4.95 -7.13
N LEU A 76 -4.02 -5.56 -6.10
CA LEU A 76 -2.80 -5.08 -5.44
C LEU A 76 -1.60 -5.08 -6.38
N LYS A 77 -1.39 -6.16 -7.13
CA LYS A 77 -0.32 -6.30 -8.11
C LYS A 77 -0.38 -5.21 -9.17
N ASP A 78 -1.55 -5.01 -9.77
CA ASP A 78 -1.75 -4.02 -10.82
C ASP A 78 -1.49 -2.60 -10.29
N LYS A 79 -2.03 -2.27 -9.10
CA LYS A 79 -1.83 -0.98 -8.43
C LYS A 79 -0.36 -0.75 -8.06
N VAL A 80 0.35 -1.75 -7.53
CA VAL A 80 1.78 -1.66 -7.19
C VAL A 80 2.61 -1.47 -8.45
N GLN A 81 2.29 -2.18 -9.54
CA GLN A 81 2.97 -2.03 -10.82
C GLN A 81 2.74 -0.65 -11.44
N GLU A 82 1.51 -0.15 -11.40
CA GLU A 82 1.15 1.20 -11.87
C GLU A 82 1.91 2.28 -11.08
N LYS A 83 1.88 2.20 -9.74
CA LYS A 83 2.59 3.15 -8.87
C LYS A 83 4.10 3.06 -9.06
N CYS A 84 4.69 1.85 -9.14
CA CYS A 84 6.11 1.65 -9.47
C CYS A 84 6.49 2.31 -10.79
N THR A 85 5.71 2.09 -11.85
CA THR A 85 6.01 2.58 -13.20
C THR A 85 5.92 4.11 -13.24
N THR A 86 4.86 4.66 -12.66
CA THR A 86 4.66 6.11 -12.53
C THR A 86 5.78 6.76 -11.74
N PHE A 87 6.16 6.14 -10.62
CA PHE A 87 7.20 6.65 -9.75
C PHE A 87 8.59 6.59 -10.40
N LYS A 88 8.91 5.50 -11.10
CA LYS A 88 10.14 5.38 -11.87
C LYS A 88 10.29 6.53 -12.87
N THR A 89 9.24 6.87 -13.61
CA THR A 89 9.26 8.00 -14.54
C THR A 89 9.50 9.32 -13.82
N LYS A 90 8.82 9.56 -12.68
CA LYS A 90 9.04 10.77 -11.86
C LYS A 90 10.47 10.88 -11.35
N LEU A 91 11.04 9.78 -10.85
CA LEU A 91 12.42 9.72 -10.39
C LEU A 91 13.41 10.00 -11.53
N GLN A 92 13.17 9.45 -12.72
CA GLN A 92 14.01 9.74 -13.90
C GLN A 92 13.96 11.21 -14.28
N THR A 93 12.78 11.84 -14.25
CA THR A 93 12.64 13.28 -14.48
C THR A 93 13.38 14.10 -13.41
N ALA A 94 13.23 13.74 -12.14
CA ALA A 94 13.89 14.44 -11.03
C ALA A 94 15.42 14.27 -11.08
N ALA A 95 15.92 13.07 -11.42
CA ALA A 95 17.34 12.78 -11.56
C ALA A 95 17.99 13.52 -12.74
N GLY A 96 17.21 13.94 -13.74
CA GLY A 96 17.67 14.77 -14.85
C GLY A 96 17.76 16.26 -14.52
N LYS A 97 17.23 16.72 -13.38
CA LYS A 97 17.29 18.12 -12.95
C LYS A 97 18.71 18.47 -12.48
N GLY A 98 19.10 19.73 -12.71
CA GLY A 98 20.26 20.29 -12.02
C GLY A 98 20.00 20.36 -10.50
N ILE A 99 21.05 20.31 -9.68
CA ILE A 99 20.92 20.39 -8.21
C ILE A 99 20.19 21.67 -7.79
N SER A 100 20.41 22.78 -8.50
CA SER A 100 19.74 24.06 -8.26
C SER A 100 18.23 24.05 -8.53
N ASP A 101 17.76 23.09 -9.32
CA ASP A 101 16.37 22.99 -9.77
C ASP A 101 15.58 21.93 -8.97
N LEU A 102 16.27 21.18 -8.10
CA LEU A 102 15.65 20.28 -7.15
C LEU A 102 15.00 21.10 -6.03
N THR A 103 13.75 20.78 -5.76
CA THR A 103 12.97 21.42 -4.70
C THR A 103 12.77 20.47 -3.52
N ASP A 104 12.48 21.04 -2.36
CA ASP A 104 12.07 20.31 -1.16
C ASP A 104 10.86 19.38 -1.44
N ASP A 105 9.97 19.80 -2.32
CA ASP A 105 8.78 19.04 -2.71
C ASP A 105 9.14 17.82 -3.56
N ASP A 106 10.16 17.92 -4.44
CA ASP A 106 10.70 16.77 -5.16
C ASP A 106 11.16 15.68 -4.17
N CYS A 107 11.83 16.07 -3.08
CA CYS A 107 12.26 15.12 -2.05
C CYS A 107 11.07 14.53 -1.27
N LYS A 108 10.17 15.37 -0.74
CA LYS A 108 9.05 14.93 0.12
C LYS A 108 8.06 14.03 -0.62
N GLU A 109 7.75 14.34 -1.88
CA GLU A 109 6.85 13.50 -2.68
C GLU A 109 7.50 12.16 -3.04
N ASN A 110 8.79 12.17 -3.39
CA ASN A 110 9.51 10.94 -3.74
C ASN A 110 9.70 10.03 -2.52
N GLU A 111 10.00 10.59 -1.34
CA GLU A 111 10.10 9.85 -0.08
C GLU A 111 8.79 9.12 0.26
N ARG A 112 7.64 9.82 0.15
CA ARG A 112 6.32 9.19 0.39
C ARG A 112 6.05 8.02 -0.55
N GLN A 113 6.45 8.13 -1.82
CA GLN A 113 6.30 7.07 -2.81
C GLN A 113 7.23 5.89 -2.51
N CYS A 114 8.48 6.15 -2.09
CA CYS A 114 9.40 5.09 -1.65
C CYS A 114 8.84 4.31 -0.46
N LEU A 115 8.31 4.99 0.56
CA LEU A 115 7.72 4.33 1.74
C LEU A 115 6.56 3.40 1.39
N PHE A 116 5.78 3.72 0.35
CA PHE A 116 4.74 2.83 -0.14
C PHE A 116 5.31 1.56 -0.81
N LEU A 117 6.41 1.71 -1.57
CA LEU A 117 7.00 0.64 -2.36
C LEU A 117 7.99 -0.24 -1.58
N GLU A 118 8.47 0.24 -0.43
CA GLU A 118 9.18 -0.57 0.58
C GLU A 118 8.24 -1.49 1.36
N GLY A 119 6.96 -1.13 1.38
CA GLY A 119 5.87 -1.86 2.01
C GLY A 119 5.63 -3.22 1.40
#